data_AF-A0A7S1VGK6-F1
#
_entry.id   AF-A0A7S1VGK6-F1
#
_cell.length_a   1.000
_cell.length_b   1.000
_cell.length_c   1.000
_cell.angle_alpha   90.00
_cell.angle_beta   90.00
_cell.angle_gamma   90.00
#
_symmetry.space_group_name_H-M   'P 1'
#
loop_
_entity.id
_entity.type
_entity.pdbx_description
1 polymer ?
#
loop_
_entity_poly.entity_id
_entity_poly.type
_entity_poly.pdbx_seq_one_letter_code
_entity_poly.pdbx_strand_id
1 'polypeptide(L)'
;VRTNFFCNALPDATKSCQRSKVLDKSGSQTLANAHGDHGMHVFYDMVTTAAANKGMVDIKRFKRSTIRSDFQKYNENVLNQTVMDLDLVCPSASELEQLLNRSIDIGKQVFGADFESPMEDAQRKGFQKKVDSNVFCSVDTKAILNNETWKMFFGAYAS
;
A
#
# COMPACT_ATOMS: atom_id res chain seq x y z
N VAL A 1 -21.65 9.59 6.85
CA VAL A 1 -20.84 8.34 6.94
C VAL A 1 -19.37 8.62 7.20
N ARG A 2 -18.71 9.43 6.36
CA ARG A 2 -17.27 9.75 6.44
C ARG A 2 -16.83 10.43 7.75
N THR A 3 -17.60 11.41 8.25
CA THR A 3 -17.30 12.07 9.54
C THR A 3 -17.41 11.12 10.71
N ASN A 4 -18.34 10.16 10.69
CA ASN A 4 -18.51 9.20 11.78
C ASN A 4 -17.26 8.31 11.92
N PHE A 5 -16.73 7.84 10.79
CA PHE A 5 -15.51 7.03 10.77
C PHE A 5 -14.29 7.81 11.29
N PHE A 6 -13.97 8.97 10.71
CA PHE A 6 -12.75 9.70 11.08
C PHE A 6 -12.82 10.39 12.44
N CYS A 7 -14.00 10.72 12.95
CA CYS A 7 -14.13 11.42 14.22
C CYS A 7 -14.43 10.49 15.39
N ASN A 8 -15.12 9.37 15.16
CA ASN A 8 -15.62 8.54 16.26
C ASN A 8 -14.97 7.14 16.28
N ALA A 9 -14.57 6.60 15.12
CA ALA A 9 -13.90 5.29 15.06
C ALA A 9 -12.36 5.40 15.14
N LEU A 10 -11.78 6.57 14.84
CA LEU A 10 -10.33 6.81 14.86
C LEU A 10 -9.99 7.99 15.79
N PRO A 11 -9.75 7.75 17.10
CA PRO A 11 -9.66 8.80 18.11
C PRO A 11 -8.52 9.80 17.88
N ASP A 12 -7.41 9.38 17.24
CA ASP A 12 -6.23 10.24 17.01
C ASP A 12 -6.23 10.92 15.63
N ALA A 13 -7.28 10.74 14.83
CA ALA A 13 -7.35 11.26 13.46
C ALA A 13 -7.87 12.71 13.40
N THR A 14 -7.41 13.61 14.29
CA THR A 14 -8.00 14.95 14.50
C THR A 14 -8.03 15.80 13.23
N LYS A 15 -6.96 15.79 12.44
CA LYS A 15 -6.87 16.52 11.17
C LYS A 15 -7.83 15.96 10.12
N SER A 16 -7.94 14.64 10.05
CA SER A 16 -8.85 13.94 9.12
C SER A 16 -10.31 14.16 9.50
N CYS A 17 -10.63 14.15 10.80
CA CYS A 17 -11.96 14.48 11.32
C CYS A 17 -12.37 15.91 10.95
N GLN A 18 -11.51 16.90 11.17
CA GLN A 18 -11.78 18.29 10.79
C GLN A 18 -12.02 18.45 9.29
N ARG A 19 -11.16 17.82 8.47
CA ARG A 19 -11.33 17.85 7.01
C ARG A 19 -12.63 17.18 6.57
N SER A 20 -13.00 16.06 7.20
CA SER A 20 -14.26 15.36 6.92
C SER A 20 -15.49 16.22 7.23
N LYS A 21 -15.48 16.94 8.37
CA LYS A 21 -16.58 17.85 8.75
C LYS A 21 -16.77 18.98 7.74
N VAL A 22 -15.68 19.50 7.16
CA VAL A 22 -15.74 20.54 6.11
C VAL A 22 -16.31 19.97 4.81
N LEU A 23 -15.84 18.78 4.40
CA LEU A 23 -16.24 18.15 3.15
C LEU A 23 -17.70 17.64 3.17
N ASP A 24 -18.19 17.19 4.33
CA ASP A 24 -19.59 16.79 4.48
C ASP A 24 -20.54 18.02 4.48
N LYS A 25 -20.06 19.21 4.89
CA LYS A 25 -20.82 20.48 4.83
C LYS A 25 -20.82 21.12 3.45
N SER A 26 -19.75 20.96 2.66
CA SER A 26 -19.60 21.64 1.38
C SER A 26 -20.26 20.89 0.20
N GLY A 27 -20.93 19.76 0.45
CA GLY A 27 -21.62 18.97 -0.58
C GLY A 27 -20.71 18.51 -1.73
N SER A 28 -19.40 18.49 -1.52
CA SER A 28 -18.45 18.36 -2.62
C SER A 28 -18.52 16.97 -3.27
N GLN A 29 -18.83 17.01 -4.57
CA GLN A 29 -18.82 15.93 -5.52
C GLN A 29 -17.53 15.12 -5.40
N THR A 30 -17.68 13.80 -5.54
CA THR A 30 -16.59 12.84 -5.65
C THR A 30 -15.66 13.28 -6.79
N LEU A 31 -14.54 13.93 -6.46
CA LEU A 31 -13.46 14.08 -7.42
C LEU A 31 -12.96 12.66 -7.69
N ALA A 32 -12.97 12.24 -8.96
CA ALA A 32 -12.30 11.03 -9.37
C ALA A 32 -10.86 11.13 -8.87
N ASN A 33 -10.43 10.16 -8.07
CA ASN A 33 -9.04 10.07 -7.66
C ASN A 33 -8.26 9.93 -8.99
N ALA A 34 -7.46 10.93 -9.38
CA ALA A 34 -6.75 11.01 -10.67
C ALA A 34 -5.57 10.01 -10.76
N HIS A 35 -5.75 8.88 -10.11
CA HIS A 35 -4.78 8.14 -9.35
C HIS A 35 -5.24 6.69 -9.26
N GLY A 36 -5.73 6.19 -10.40
CA GLY A 36 -6.47 4.95 -10.56
C GLY A 36 -5.70 3.65 -10.33
N ASP A 37 -4.45 3.69 -9.86
CA ASP A 37 -3.62 2.48 -9.68
C ASP A 37 -2.58 2.58 -8.54
N HIS A 38 -2.90 3.39 -7.52
CA HIS A 38 -1.93 3.86 -6.54
C HIS A 38 -1.24 2.82 -5.66
N GLY A 39 -1.84 1.67 -5.39
CA GLY A 39 -1.19 0.64 -4.57
C GLY A 39 0.12 0.16 -5.19
N MET A 40 0.14 -0.04 -6.51
CA MET A 40 1.29 -0.60 -7.22
C MET A 40 2.42 0.41 -7.41
N HIS A 41 2.09 1.70 -7.52
CA HIS A 41 3.10 2.77 -7.62
C HIS A 41 3.92 2.92 -6.33
N VAL A 42 3.36 2.59 -5.16
CA VAL A 42 4.07 2.69 -3.87
C VAL A 42 5.23 1.70 -3.81
N PHE A 43 5.06 0.48 -4.32
CA PHE A 43 6.13 -0.52 -4.32
C PHE A 43 7.34 -0.11 -5.17
N TYR A 44 7.12 0.36 -6.40
CA TYR A 44 8.22 0.92 -7.21
C TYR A 44 8.91 2.09 -6.52
N ASP A 45 8.13 2.93 -5.83
CA ASP A 45 8.65 4.07 -5.08
C ASP A 45 9.46 3.64 -3.85
N MET A 46 9.02 2.62 -3.12
CA MET A 46 9.73 2.03 -1.98
C MET A 46 11.10 1.50 -2.40
N VAL A 47 11.17 0.74 -3.49
CA VAL A 47 12.44 0.23 -4.03
C VAL A 47 13.34 1.38 -4.47
N THR A 48 12.81 2.35 -5.21
CA THR A 48 13.61 3.51 -5.68
C THR A 48 14.17 4.31 -4.50
N THR A 49 13.38 4.46 -3.43
CA THR A 49 13.81 5.12 -2.20
C THR A 49 14.91 4.33 -1.49
N ALA A 50 14.74 3.02 -1.40
CA ALA A 50 15.74 2.15 -0.79
C ALA A 50 17.06 2.16 -1.58
N ALA A 51 17.00 2.20 -2.92
CA ALA A 51 18.17 2.35 -3.79
C ALA A 51 18.90 3.67 -3.52
N ALA A 52 18.16 4.77 -3.41
CA ALA A 52 18.71 6.08 -3.07
C ALA A 52 19.36 6.09 -1.70
N ASN A 53 18.72 5.50 -0.69
CA ASN A 53 19.25 5.41 0.67
C ASN A 53 20.53 4.54 0.74
N LYS A 54 20.69 3.57 -0.17
CA LYS A 54 21.92 2.78 -0.32
C LYS A 54 23.00 3.46 -1.18
N GLY A 55 22.74 4.66 -1.72
CA GLY A 55 23.67 5.35 -2.61
C GLY A 55 23.81 4.71 -3.99
N MET A 56 22.88 3.83 -4.38
CA MET A 56 22.91 3.19 -5.71
C MET A 56 22.45 4.13 -6.82
N VAL A 57 21.76 5.23 -6.46
CA VAL A 57 21.31 6.26 -7.41
C VAL A 57 21.62 7.65 -6.88
N ASP A 58 22.03 8.55 -7.78
CA ASP A 58 22.29 9.95 -7.46
C ASP A 58 21.00 10.77 -7.57
N ILE A 59 20.30 10.93 -6.45
CA ILE A 59 19.06 11.70 -6.37
C ILE A 59 19.26 13.23 -6.48
N LYS A 60 20.50 13.72 -6.42
CA LYS A 60 20.80 15.14 -6.68
C LYS A 60 20.82 15.42 -8.17
N ARG A 61 21.29 14.44 -8.96
CA ARG A 61 21.34 14.50 -10.42
C ARG A 61 20.02 14.08 -11.06
N PHE A 62 19.41 13.01 -10.58
CA PHE A 62 18.20 12.43 -11.15
C PHE A 62 17.01 12.52 -10.18
N LYS A 63 15.87 13.02 -10.65
CA LYS A 63 14.66 13.09 -9.82
C LYS A 63 14.15 11.68 -9.50
N ARG A 64 13.92 11.37 -8.22
CA ARG A 64 13.31 10.09 -7.76
C ARG A 64 12.06 9.69 -8.56
N SER A 65 11.19 10.64 -8.86
CA SER A 65 9.96 10.39 -9.62
C SER A 65 10.23 9.86 -11.02
N THR A 66 11.31 10.31 -11.66
CA THR A 66 11.76 9.87 -12.98
C THR A 66 12.33 8.46 -12.88
N ILE A 67 13.26 8.22 -11.95
CA ILE A 67 13.86 6.90 -11.73
C ILE A 67 12.77 5.85 -11.44
N ARG A 68 11.82 6.18 -10.55
CA ARG A 68 10.67 5.31 -10.26
C ARG A 68 9.84 5.01 -11.50
N SER A 69 9.57 6.00 -12.34
CA SER A 69 8.81 5.80 -13.57
C SER A 69 9.55 4.92 -14.58
N ASP A 70 10.87 5.07 -14.68
CA ASP A 70 11.70 4.27 -15.58
C ASP A 70 11.83 2.84 -15.05
N PHE A 71 11.94 2.67 -13.73
CA PHE A 71 11.95 1.37 -13.07
C PHE A 71 10.66 0.61 -13.33
N GLN A 72 9.50 1.27 -13.14
CA GLN A 72 8.20 0.70 -13.47
C GLN A 72 8.14 0.27 -14.94
N LYS A 73 8.50 1.17 -15.86
CA LYS A 73 8.46 0.87 -17.30
C LYS A 73 9.38 -0.29 -17.68
N TYR A 74 10.55 -0.38 -17.05
CA TYR A 74 11.47 -1.48 -17.31
C TYR A 74 10.89 -2.80 -16.82
N ASN A 75 10.35 -2.85 -15.60
CA ASN A 75 9.68 -4.05 -15.08
C ASN A 75 8.50 -4.48 -15.97
N GLU A 76 7.60 -3.53 -16.29
CA GLU A 76 6.34 -3.83 -16.98
C GLU A 76 6.50 -4.05 -18.48
N ASN A 77 7.33 -3.24 -19.15
CA ASN A 77 7.39 -3.25 -20.62
C ASN A 77 8.60 -4.02 -21.15
N VAL A 78 9.69 -4.13 -20.39
CA VAL A 78 10.91 -4.81 -20.84
C VAL A 78 10.97 -6.22 -20.29
N LEU A 79 10.70 -6.40 -18.99
CA LEU A 79 10.68 -7.73 -18.37
C LEU A 79 9.32 -8.43 -18.49
N ASN A 80 8.28 -7.71 -18.91
CA ASN A 80 6.90 -8.21 -18.98
C ASN A 80 6.44 -8.78 -17.62
N GLN A 81 6.80 -8.08 -16.55
CA GLN A 81 6.51 -8.42 -15.16
C GLN A 81 5.57 -7.38 -14.55
N THR A 82 4.75 -7.82 -13.60
CA THR A 82 3.97 -6.93 -12.76
C THR A 82 4.73 -6.60 -11.48
N VAL A 83 4.20 -5.66 -10.70
CA VAL A 83 4.77 -5.36 -9.38
C VAL A 83 4.70 -6.55 -8.41
N MET A 84 3.79 -7.51 -8.67
CA MET A 84 3.62 -8.70 -7.85
C MET A 84 4.67 -9.78 -8.16
N ASP A 85 5.43 -9.61 -9.24
CA ASP A 85 6.53 -10.51 -9.64
C ASP A 85 7.89 -10.07 -9.05
N LEU A 86 7.93 -8.93 -8.34
CA LEU A 86 9.09 -8.52 -7.55
C LEU A 86 9.22 -9.41 -6.30
N ASP A 87 10.43 -9.47 -5.71
CA ASP A 87 10.60 -10.16 -4.43
C ASP A 87 9.71 -9.50 -3.36
N LEU A 88 8.84 -10.30 -2.75
CA LEU A 88 7.91 -9.85 -1.71
C LEU A 88 8.28 -10.46 -0.36
N VAL A 89 8.09 -9.66 0.70
CA VAL A 89 8.04 -10.12 2.08
C VAL A 89 6.58 -10.06 2.55
N CYS A 90 6.08 -11.19 3.02
CA CYS A 90 4.71 -11.33 3.51
C CYS A 90 4.72 -11.53 5.04
N PRO A 91 3.67 -11.07 5.75
CA PRO A 91 3.51 -11.38 7.16
C PRO A 91 3.38 -12.89 7.38
N SER A 92 3.85 -13.36 8.54
CA SER A 92 3.66 -14.75 8.97
C SER A 92 2.18 -15.08 9.16
N ALA A 93 1.85 -16.37 9.17
CA ALA A 93 0.49 -16.84 9.47
C ALA A 93 -0.04 -16.28 10.80
N SER A 94 0.82 -16.19 11.82
CA SER A 94 0.46 -15.63 13.13
C SER A 94 0.14 -14.14 13.08
N GLU A 95 0.88 -13.36 12.28
CA GLU A 95 0.62 -11.93 12.11
C GLU A 95 -0.66 -11.69 11.30
N LEU A 96 -0.91 -12.51 10.26
CA LEU A 96 -2.15 -12.47 9.49
C LEU A 96 -3.36 -12.81 10.37
N GLU A 97 -3.25 -13.80 11.24
CA GLU A 97 -4.31 -14.15 12.19
C GLU A 97 -4.57 -13.00 13.18
N GLN A 98 -3.53 -12.36 13.71
CA GLN A 98 -3.67 -11.18 14.56
C GLN A 98 -4.37 -10.02 13.84
N LEU A 99 -4.02 -9.77 12.57
CA LEU A 99 -4.68 -8.76 11.74
C LEU A 99 -6.15 -9.08 11.50
N LEU A 100 -6.48 -10.34 11.21
CA LEU A 100 -7.85 -10.80 11.06
C LEU A 100 -8.65 -10.58 12.34
N ASN A 101 -8.14 -11.06 13.47
CA ASN A 101 -8.82 -10.92 14.76
C ASN A 101 -9.02 -9.44 15.12
N ARG A 102 -8.00 -8.60 14.92
CA ARG A 102 -8.14 -7.16 15.13
C ARG A 102 -9.19 -6.53 14.21
N SER A 103 -9.27 -6.97 12.96
CA SER A 103 -10.28 -6.47 12.03
C SER A 103 -11.70 -6.86 12.47
N ILE A 104 -11.88 -8.05 13.03
CA ILE A 104 -13.16 -8.53 13.55
C ILE A 104 -13.55 -7.73 14.80
N ASP A 105 -12.60 -7.50 15.72
CA ASP A 105 -12.82 -6.68 16.90
C ASP A 105 -13.26 -5.26 16.54
N ILE A 106 -12.62 -4.66 15.53
CA ILE A 106 -13.03 -3.35 14.99
C ILE A 106 -14.45 -3.43 14.42
N GLY A 107 -14.77 -4.50 13.69
CA GLY A 107 -16.13 -4.74 13.20
C GLY A 107 -17.15 -4.76 14.34
N LYS A 108 -16.89 -5.52 15.40
CA LYS A 108 -17.72 -5.57 16.62
C LYS A 108 -17.86 -4.21 17.29
N GLN A 109 -16.79 -3.43 17.36
CA GLN A 109 -16.84 -2.07 17.92
C GLN A 109 -17.67 -1.10 17.08
N VAL A 110 -17.60 -1.21 15.74
CA VAL A 110 -18.29 -0.29 14.82
C VAL A 110 -19.78 -0.63 14.70
N PHE A 111 -20.12 -1.92 14.61
CA PHE A 111 -21.48 -2.37 14.36
C PHE A 111 -22.21 -2.84 15.63
N GLY A 112 -21.50 -3.05 16.74
CA GLY A 112 -22.11 -3.44 18.01
C GLY A 112 -22.92 -4.73 17.88
N ALA A 113 -24.19 -4.66 18.28
CA ALA A 113 -25.13 -5.78 18.18
C ALA A 113 -25.41 -6.21 16.73
N ASP A 114 -25.25 -5.30 15.76
CA ASP A 114 -25.48 -5.62 14.34
C ASP A 114 -24.30 -6.41 13.72
N PHE A 115 -23.22 -6.64 14.49
CA PHE A 115 -22.12 -7.52 14.07
C PHE A 115 -22.48 -9.00 14.22
N GLU A 116 -23.34 -9.48 13.33
CA GLU A 116 -23.85 -10.85 13.34
C GLU A 116 -22.88 -11.87 12.72
N SER A 117 -23.05 -13.15 13.06
CA SER A 117 -22.21 -14.26 12.56
C SER A 117 -21.98 -14.26 11.04
N PRO A 118 -23.02 -14.03 10.18
CA PRO A 118 -22.82 -14.00 8.74
C PRO A 118 -21.86 -12.88 8.28
N MET A 119 -21.80 -11.78 9.02
CA MET A 119 -20.89 -10.67 8.71
C MET A 119 -19.45 -10.99 9.12
N GLU A 120 -19.26 -11.66 10.26
CA GLU A 120 -17.95 -12.20 10.65
C GLU A 120 -17.42 -13.20 9.61
N ASP A 121 -18.26 -14.14 9.17
CA ASP A 121 -17.91 -15.15 8.16
C ASP A 121 -17.54 -14.49 6.82
N ALA A 122 -18.33 -13.51 6.39
CA ALA A 122 -18.04 -12.74 5.18
C ALA A 122 -16.69 -12.00 5.30
N GLN A 123 -16.38 -11.44 6.47
CA GLN A 123 -15.13 -10.76 6.74
C GLN A 123 -13.94 -11.73 6.74
N ARG A 124 -14.07 -12.91 7.37
CA ARG A 124 -13.04 -13.97 7.33
C ARG A 124 -12.75 -14.42 5.91
N LYS A 125 -13.80 -14.70 5.12
CA LYS A 125 -13.67 -15.09 3.71
C LYS A 125 -13.02 -13.98 2.87
N GLY A 126 -13.44 -12.73 3.08
CA GLY A 126 -12.87 -11.56 2.41
C GLY A 126 -11.40 -11.33 2.76
N PHE A 127 -11.03 -11.57 4.02
CA PHE A 127 -9.65 -11.50 4.47
C PHE A 127 -8.79 -12.59 3.82
N GLN A 128 -9.27 -13.84 3.80
CA GLN A 128 -8.54 -14.95 3.17
C GLN A 128 -8.26 -14.66 1.69
N LYS A 129 -9.26 -14.14 0.96
CA LYS A 129 -9.06 -13.75 -0.45
C LYS A 129 -7.94 -12.71 -0.63
N LYS A 130 -7.78 -11.78 0.32
CA LYS A 130 -6.69 -10.78 0.31
C LYS A 130 -5.34 -11.40 0.63
N VAL A 131 -5.30 -12.39 1.53
CA VAL A 131 -4.09 -13.19 1.81
C VAL A 131 -3.66 -13.92 0.54
N ASP A 132 -4.59 -14.65 -0.08
CA ASP A 132 -4.32 -15.44 -1.30
C ASP A 132 -3.88 -14.56 -2.49
N SER A 133 -4.30 -13.30 -2.52
CA SER A 133 -3.89 -12.33 -3.53
C SER A 133 -2.67 -11.48 -3.11
N ASN A 134 -1.92 -11.89 -2.08
CA ASN A 134 -0.71 -11.23 -1.60
C ASN A 134 -0.87 -9.74 -1.24
N VAL A 135 -2.09 -9.28 -0.91
CA VAL A 135 -2.38 -7.86 -0.65
C VAL A 135 -1.67 -7.34 0.60
N PHE A 136 -1.35 -8.23 1.55
CA PHE A 136 -0.64 -7.88 2.78
C PHE A 136 0.87 -7.92 2.63
N CYS A 137 1.39 -8.40 1.50
CA CYS A 137 2.82 -8.45 1.26
C CYS A 137 3.35 -7.07 0.86
N SER A 138 4.64 -6.85 1.10
CA SER A 138 5.36 -5.64 0.69
C SER A 138 6.59 -6.07 -0.12
N VAL A 139 7.12 -5.18 -0.96
CA VAL A 139 8.39 -5.43 -1.64
C VAL A 139 9.55 -5.63 -0.65
N ASP A 140 10.33 -6.68 -0.86
CA ASP A 140 11.61 -6.90 -0.18
C ASP A 140 12.70 -6.10 -0.91
N THR A 141 12.82 -4.84 -0.51
CA THR A 141 13.83 -3.94 -1.08
C THR A 141 15.26 -4.44 -0.89
N LYS A 142 15.55 -5.30 0.11
CA LYS A 142 16.90 -5.83 0.30
C LYS A 142 17.21 -6.91 -0.75
N ALA A 143 16.30 -7.84 -0.95
CA ALA A 143 16.42 -8.89 -1.98
C ALA A 143 16.50 -8.26 -3.38
N ILE A 144 15.57 -7.35 -3.69
CA ILE A 144 15.51 -6.66 -4.98
C ILE A 144 16.84 -5.94 -5.26
N LEU A 145 17.36 -5.14 -4.32
CA LEU A 145 18.60 -4.38 -4.55
C LEU A 145 19.87 -5.25 -4.57
N ASN A 146 19.78 -6.51 -4.17
CA ASN A 146 20.88 -7.48 -4.27
C ASN A 146 20.85 -8.30 -5.58
N ASN A 147 19.74 -8.26 -6.31
CA ASN A 147 19.57 -8.90 -7.61
C ASN A 147 20.38 -8.16 -8.69
N GLU A 148 21.11 -8.90 -9.53
CA GLU A 148 21.97 -8.34 -10.57
C GLU A 148 21.22 -7.51 -11.63
N THR A 149 20.01 -7.93 -12.03
CA THR A 149 19.16 -7.18 -12.96
C THR A 149 18.88 -5.77 -12.43
N TRP A 150 18.52 -5.68 -11.15
CA TRP A 150 18.18 -4.41 -10.52
C TRP A 150 19.41 -3.56 -10.21
N LYS A 151 20.54 -4.18 -9.83
CA LYS A 151 21.81 -3.45 -9.72
C LYS A 151 22.24 -2.82 -11.04
N MET A 152 22.14 -3.57 -12.15
CA MET A 152 22.44 -3.03 -13.48
C MET A 152 21.50 -1.88 -13.86
N PHE A 153 20.19 -2.04 -13.64
CA PHE A 153 19.21 -0.98 -13.90
C PHE A 153 19.53 0.29 -13.11
N PHE A 154 19.69 0.19 -11.78
CA PHE A 154 19.95 1.36 -10.93
C PHE A 154 21.35 1.94 -11.14
N GLY A 155 22.32 1.12 -11.55
CA GLY A 155 23.68 1.56 -11.88
C GLY A 155 23.73 2.61 -13.00
N ALA A 156 22.74 2.64 -13.91
CA ALA A 156 22.61 3.70 -14.93
C ALA A 156 22.33 5.08 -14.34
N TYR A 157 21.92 5.14 -13.07
CA TYR A 157 21.65 6.36 -12.32
C TYR A 157 22.69 6.61 -11.21
N ALA A 158 23.74 5.80 -11.14
CA ALA A 158 24.87 6.02 -10.24
C ALA A 158 25.78 7.15 -10.76
N SER A 159 26.52 7.78 -9.85
CA SER A 159 27.48 8.86 -10.16
C SER A 159 28.69 8.36 -10.94
#